data_AF-A0A7R9MBW4-F1
#
_entry.id   AF-A0A7R9MBW4-F1
#
_cell.length_a   1.000
_cell.length_b   1.000
_cell.length_c   1.000
_cell.angle_alpha   90.00
_cell.angle_beta   90.00
_cell.angle_gamma   90.00
#
_symmetry.space_group_name_H-M   'P 1'
#
loop_
_entity.id
_entity.type
_entity.pdbx_description
1 polymer ?
#
loop_
_entity_poly.entity_id
_entity_poly.type
_entity_poly.pdbx_seq_one_letter_code
_entity_poly.pdbx_strand_id
1 'polypeptide(L)'
;MSASGDDLAILHNSNSGELPEDLYTFHETISHLQEIEEEILDVHKNVIDNIPRWSQTHIDLLQMTSEVDYDVDAYAQQLEEVLDENLEVLLKFKEKVVNFRTQLNEEELMSKKFG
;
A
#
# COMPACT_ATOMS: atom_id res chain seq x y z
N MET A 1 -10.40 -25.85 -6.43
CA MET A 1 -11.12 -25.34 -7.60
C MET A 1 -11.82 -24.10 -7.13
N SER A 2 -11.20 -22.96 -7.38
CA SER A 2 -11.72 -21.64 -7.10
C SER A 2 -12.93 -21.44 -8.01
N ALA A 3 -14.11 -21.19 -7.45
CA ALA A 3 -15.24 -20.67 -8.21
C ALA A 3 -14.86 -19.22 -8.59
N SER A 4 -14.10 -19.10 -9.66
CA SER A 4 -13.75 -17.82 -10.27
C SER A 4 -15.05 -17.16 -10.73
N GLY A 5 -15.13 -15.82 -10.66
CA GLY A 5 -16.33 -15.04 -10.99
C GLY A 5 -17.00 -15.35 -12.35
N ASP A 6 -16.32 -16.10 -13.21
CA ASP A 6 -16.84 -16.72 -14.43
C ASP A 6 -18.01 -17.70 -14.18
N ASP A 7 -18.01 -18.47 -13.08
CA ASP A 7 -19.11 -19.39 -12.75
C ASP A 7 -20.39 -18.63 -12.34
N LEU A 8 -20.24 -17.45 -11.72
CA LEU A 8 -21.36 -16.55 -11.40
C LEU A 8 -21.93 -15.88 -12.67
N ALA A 9 -21.06 -15.54 -13.63
CA ALA A 9 -21.46 -15.02 -14.93
C ALA A 9 -22.21 -16.07 -15.79
N ILE A 10 -21.89 -17.36 -15.63
CA ILE A 10 -22.58 -18.46 -16.33
C ILE A 10 -23.94 -18.77 -15.70
N LEU A 11 -24.06 -18.66 -14.37
CA LEU A 11 -25.35 -18.76 -13.67
C LEU A 11 -26.32 -17.61 -14.03
N HIS A 12 -25.78 -16.46 -14.46
CA HIS A 12 -26.55 -15.30 -14.93
C HIS A 12 -27.27 -15.53 -16.26
N ASN A 13 -26.72 -16.35 -17.19
CA ASN A 13 -27.37 -16.57 -18.49
C ASN A 13 -28.58 -17.52 -18.42
N SER A 14 -28.78 -18.23 -17.29
CA SER A 14 -29.80 -19.28 -17.17
C SER A 14 -30.96 -18.95 -16.22
N ASN A 15 -30.91 -17.85 -15.46
CA ASN A 15 -31.95 -17.52 -14.49
C ASN A 15 -32.29 -16.02 -14.51
N SER A 16 -33.30 -15.70 -15.31
CA SER A 16 -34.02 -14.43 -15.36
C SER A 16 -34.37 -13.89 -13.97
N GLY A 17 -33.77 -12.75 -13.63
CA GLY A 17 -34.05 -11.95 -12.44
C GLY A 17 -32.93 -10.93 -12.28
N GLU A 18 -33.08 -9.76 -12.89
CA GLU A 18 -32.15 -8.63 -12.80
C GLU A 18 -31.79 -8.39 -11.32
N LEU A 19 -30.60 -8.82 -10.90
CA LEU A 19 -30.00 -8.26 -9.71
C LEU A 19 -29.84 -6.76 -9.99
N PRO A 20 -30.23 -5.86 -9.07
CA PRO A 20 -30.02 -4.43 -9.26
C PRO A 20 -28.55 -4.19 -9.59
N GLU A 21 -28.27 -3.44 -10.66
CA GLU A 21 -26.93 -2.97 -11.08
C GLU A 21 -26.10 -2.42 -9.90
N ASP A 22 -26.82 -1.89 -8.92
CA ASP A 22 -26.36 -1.44 -7.60
C ASP A 22 -25.64 -2.52 -6.77
N LEU A 23 -26.10 -3.78 -6.76
CA LEU A 23 -25.48 -4.86 -5.98
C LEU A 23 -24.18 -5.36 -6.65
N TYR A 24 -24.12 -5.32 -7.98
CA TYR A 24 -22.89 -5.61 -8.72
C TYR A 24 -21.81 -4.55 -8.42
N THR A 25 -22.20 -3.26 -8.47
CA THR A 25 -21.32 -2.13 -8.12
C THR A 25 -20.83 -2.22 -6.67
N PHE A 26 -21.68 -2.69 -5.75
CA PHE A 26 -21.30 -2.91 -4.36
C PHE A 26 -20.25 -4.02 -4.18
N HIS A 27 -20.44 -5.18 -4.82
CA HIS A 27 -19.46 -6.28 -4.76
C HIS A 27 -18.12 -5.93 -5.40
N GLU A 28 -18.13 -5.17 -6.50
CA GLU A 28 -16.92 -4.66 -7.15
C GLU A 28 -16.14 -3.72 -6.22
N THR A 29 -16.85 -2.80 -5.55
CA THR A 29 -16.26 -1.85 -4.60
C THR A 29 -15.57 -2.56 -3.42
N ILE A 30 -16.22 -3.59 -2.85
CA ILE A 30 -15.64 -4.39 -1.76
C ILE A 30 -14.42 -5.18 -2.23
N SER A 31 -14.50 -5.80 -3.41
CA SER A 31 -13.38 -6.57 -3.97
C SER A 31 -12.16 -5.67 -4.21
N HIS A 32 -12.39 -4.48 -4.75
CA HIS A 32 -11.33 -3.48 -4.95
C HIS A 32 -10.71 -3.01 -3.63
N LEU A 33 -11.53 -2.82 -2.59
CA LEU A 33 -11.03 -2.43 -1.27
C LEU A 33 -10.10 -3.49 -0.65
N GLN A 34 -10.43 -4.78 -0.82
CA GLN A 34 -9.59 -5.88 -0.37
C GLN A 34 -8.23 -5.92 -1.08
N GLU A 35 -8.22 -5.72 -2.40
CA GLU A 35 -6.97 -5.65 -3.17
C GLU A 35 -6.06 -4.51 -2.67
N ILE A 36 -6.63 -3.33 -2.41
CA ILE A 36 -5.86 -2.19 -1.90
C ILE A 36 -5.35 -2.44 -0.48
N GLU A 37 -6.13 -3.14 0.36
CA GLU A 37 -5.69 -3.53 1.70
C GLU A 37 -4.45 -4.43 1.62
N GLU A 38 -4.46 -5.45 0.75
CA GLU A 38 -3.30 -6.32 0.53
C GLU A 38 -2.07 -5.52 0.07
N GLU A 39 -2.25 -4.60 -0.90
CA GLU A 39 -1.15 -3.75 -1.38
C GLU A 39 -0.55 -2.87 -0.27
N ILE A 40 -1.38 -2.31 0.62
CA ILE A 40 -0.89 -1.53 1.76
C ILE A 40 -0.09 -2.39 2.71
N LEU A 41 -0.58 -3.59 3.02
CA LEU A 41 0.09 -4.49 3.95
C LEU A 41 1.47 -4.89 3.41
N ASP A 42 1.58 -5.15 2.12
CA ASP A 42 2.85 -5.45 1.46
C ASP A 42 3.83 -4.27 1.56
N VAL A 43 3.38 -3.04 1.26
CA VAL A 43 4.25 -1.86 1.36
C VAL A 43 4.61 -1.56 2.82
N HIS A 44 3.68 -1.72 3.77
CA HIS A 44 3.95 -1.53 5.19
C HIS A 44 4.99 -2.53 5.69
N LYS A 45 4.88 -3.80 5.29
CA LYS A 45 5.88 -4.82 5.59
C LYS A 45 7.24 -4.45 5.02
N ASN A 46 7.29 -4.00 3.76
CA ASN A 46 8.53 -3.53 3.14
C ASN A 46 9.16 -2.36 3.92
N VAL A 47 8.37 -1.41 4.43
CA VAL A 47 8.89 -0.34 5.31
C VAL A 47 9.52 -0.93 6.58
N ILE A 48 8.83 -1.84 7.26
CA ILE A 48 9.32 -2.49 8.49
C ILE A 48 10.63 -3.23 8.23
N ASP A 49 10.72 -3.96 7.11
CA ASP A 49 11.90 -4.73 6.74
C ASP A 49 13.12 -3.83 6.44
N ASN A 50 12.90 -2.59 5.98
CA ASN A 50 13.96 -1.63 5.70
C ASN A 50 14.44 -0.83 6.92
N ILE A 51 13.59 -0.62 7.94
CA ILE A 51 13.93 0.18 9.14
C ILE A 51 15.25 -0.25 9.81
N PRO A 52 15.52 -1.54 10.05
CA PRO A 52 16.77 -1.96 10.68
C PRO A 52 18.00 -1.57 9.88
N ARG A 53 17.95 -1.70 8.55
CA ARG A 53 19.05 -1.31 7.66
C ARG A 53 19.26 0.20 7.67
N TRP A 54 18.21 0.98 7.48
CA TRP A 54 18.29 2.45 7.54
C TRP A 54 18.84 2.93 8.88
N SER A 55 18.36 2.33 9.98
CA SER A 55 18.84 2.64 11.32
C SER A 55 20.33 2.34 11.46
N GLN A 56 20.79 1.19 10.97
CA GLN A 56 22.21 0.84 11.00
C GLN A 56 23.04 1.82 10.17
N THR A 57 22.62 2.16 8.95
CA THR A 57 23.29 3.16 8.11
C THR A 57 23.42 4.50 8.83
N HIS A 58 22.35 4.99 9.47
CA HIS A 58 22.41 6.23 10.24
C HIS A 58 23.34 6.14 11.46
N ILE A 59 23.37 4.99 12.14
CA ILE A 59 24.31 4.75 13.25
C ILE A 59 25.76 4.81 12.73
N ASP A 60 26.06 4.12 11.64
CA ASP A 60 27.40 4.05 11.05
C ASP A 60 27.87 5.44 10.58
N LEU A 61 26.98 6.19 9.93
CA LEU A 61 27.26 7.57 9.51
C LEU A 61 27.58 8.48 10.71
N LEU A 62 26.83 8.35 11.81
CA LEU A 62 27.13 9.11 13.03
C LEU A 62 28.45 8.68 13.66
N GLN A 63 28.76 7.38 13.68
CA GLN A 63 30.03 6.89 14.21
C GLN A 63 31.22 7.41 13.40
N MET A 64 31.10 7.49 12.08
CA MET A 64 32.15 8.03 11.21
C MET A 64 32.54 9.45 11.61
N THR A 65 31.60 10.29 12.05
CA THR A 65 31.90 11.67 12.51
C THR A 65 32.77 11.75 13.76
N SER A 66 32.98 10.64 14.46
CA SER A 66 33.87 10.56 15.63
C SER A 66 35.34 10.32 15.26
N GLU A 67 35.62 10.00 13.99
CA GLU A 67 36.97 9.83 13.48
C GLU A 67 37.63 11.21 13.26
N VAL A 68 38.93 11.32 13.55
CA VAL A 68 39.64 12.62 13.49
C VAL A 68 39.79 13.11 12.06
N ASP A 69 39.85 12.18 11.11
CA ASP A 69 40.04 12.38 9.68
C ASP A 69 38.82 11.95 8.86
N TYR A 70 37.63 11.97 9.46
CA TYR A 70 36.42 11.56 8.76
C TYR A 70 36.18 12.40 7.50
N ASP A 71 35.77 11.72 6.43
CA ASP A 71 35.48 12.35 5.15
C ASP A 71 34.07 12.96 5.18
N VAL A 72 34.02 14.30 5.24
CA VAL A 72 32.77 15.06 5.30
C VAL A 72 31.96 14.96 4.01
N ASP A 73 32.63 14.84 2.85
CA ASP A 73 31.96 14.73 1.56
C ASP A 73 31.35 13.33 1.43
N ALA A 74 32.10 12.29 1.83
CA ALA A 74 31.59 10.93 1.88
C ALA A 74 30.44 10.75 2.89
N TYR A 75 30.49 11.44 4.03
CA TYR A 75 29.38 11.49 4.99
C TYR A 75 28.13 12.10 4.37
N ALA A 76 28.27 13.28 3.76
CA ALA A 76 27.14 14.01 3.19
C ALA A 76 26.50 13.22 2.04
N GLN A 77 27.31 12.64 1.16
CA GLN A 77 26.84 11.83 0.05
C GLN A 77 26.06 10.60 0.54
N GLN A 78 26.62 9.81 1.46
CA GLN A 78 25.95 8.62 1.97
C GLN A 78 24.68 8.96 2.77
N LEU A 79 24.67 10.10 3.46
CA LEU A 79 23.48 10.59 4.15
C LEU A 79 22.38 10.99 3.16
N GLU A 80 22.72 11.65 2.06
CA GLU A 80 21.78 11.99 1.00
C GLU A 80 21.17 10.73 0.38
N GLU A 81 22.01 9.75 0.03
CA GLU A 81 21.57 8.49 -0.56
C GLU A 81 20.57 7.72 0.33
N VAL A 82 20.84 7.60 1.64
CA VAL A 82 19.89 6.92 2.56
C VAL A 82 18.61 7.74 2.77
N LEU A 83 18.69 9.06 2.77
CA LEU A 83 17.50 9.90 2.91
C LEU A 83 16.60 9.81 1.68
N ASP A 84 17.18 9.82 0.48
CA ASP A 84 16.43 9.68 -0.77
C ASP A 84 15.72 8.33 -0.84
N GLU A 85 16.40 7.25 -0.45
CA GLU A 85 15.79 5.93 -0.38
C GLU A 85 14.65 5.86 0.65
N ASN A 86 14.87 6.39 1.86
CA ASN A 86 13.83 6.47 2.91
C ASN A 86 12.60 7.22 2.39
N LEU A 87 12.82 8.37 1.75
CA LEU A 87 11.75 9.20 1.21
C LEU A 87 10.99 8.48 0.11
N GLU A 88 11.67 7.83 -0.83
CA GLU A 88 11.01 7.09 -1.91
C GLU A 88 10.03 6.03 -1.35
N VAL A 89 10.50 5.22 -0.40
CA VAL A 89 9.69 4.15 0.19
C VAL A 89 8.53 4.72 1.01
N LEU A 90 8.80 5.74 1.85
CA LEU A 90 7.77 6.34 2.71
C LEU A 90 6.72 7.14 1.92
N LEU A 91 7.10 7.77 0.81
CA LEU A 91 6.16 8.47 -0.07
C LEU A 91 5.22 7.49 -0.76
N LYS A 92 5.73 6.38 -1.29
CA LYS A 92 4.90 5.31 -1.86
C LYS A 92 3.92 4.75 -0.82
N PHE A 93 4.41 4.50 0.40
CA PHE A 93 3.56 4.02 1.49
C PHE A 93 2.45 5.02 1.82
N LYS A 94 2.80 6.31 1.93
CA LYS A 94 1.83 7.38 2.19
C LYS A 94 0.77 7.48 1.09
N GLU A 95 1.16 7.38 -0.17
CA GLU A 95 0.24 7.41 -1.32
C GLU A 95 -0.79 6.29 -1.21
N LYS A 96 -0.34 5.05 -0.94
CA LYS A 96 -1.23 3.90 -0.77
C LYS A 96 -2.20 4.10 0.41
N VAL A 97 -1.71 4.56 1.56
CA VAL A 97 -2.56 4.86 2.73
C VAL A 97 -3.62 5.93 2.41
N VAL A 98 -3.27 6.97 1.66
CA VAL A 98 -4.24 8.00 1.24
C VAL A 98 -5.27 7.41 0.29
N ASN A 99 -4.85 6.59 -0.68
CA ASN A 99 -5.76 5.92 -1.61
C ASN A 99 -6.78 5.04 -0.86
N PHE A 100 -6.31 4.17 0.03
CA PHE A 100 -7.18 3.29 0.82
C PHE A 100 -8.17 4.05 1.70
N ARG A 101 -7.74 5.15 2.30
CA ARG A 101 -8.66 6.02 3.05
C ARG A 101 -9.74 6.63 2.18
N THR A 102 -9.42 7.01 0.95
CA THR A 102 -10.41 7.50 -0.01
C THR A 102 -11.42 6.39 -0.33
N GLN A 103 -10.93 5.19 -0.60
CA GLN A 103 -11.75 4.04 -0.99
C GLN A 103 -12.66 3.55 0.16
N LEU A 104 -12.16 3.58 1.41
CA LEU A 104 -12.99 3.33 2.60
C LEU A 104 -14.15 4.32 2.71
N ASN A 105 -13.93 5.60 2.41
CA ASN A 105 -15.02 6.59 2.45
C ASN A 105 -16.05 6.34 1.35
N GLU A 106 -15.61 5.90 0.16
CA GLU A 106 -16.50 5.55 -0.95
C GLU A 106 -17.35 4.31 -0.61
N GLU A 107 -16.74 3.27 -0.04
CA GLU A 107 -17.44 2.09 0.47
C GLU A 107 -18.48 2.46 1.53
N GLU A 108 -18.14 3.31 2.51
CA GLU A 108 -19.09 3.74 3.55
C GLU A 108 -20.31 4.48 2.95
N LEU A 109 -20.10 5.31 1.91
CA LEU A 109 -21.19 5.99 1.21
C LEU A 109 -22.09 5.01 0.45
N MET A 110 -21.51 3.97 -0.16
CA MET A 110 -22.25 2.93 -0.85
C MET A 110 -23.03 2.07 0.14
N SER A 111 -22.40 1.65 1.24
CA SER A 111 -23.05 0.93 2.34
C SER A 111 -24.23 1.71 2.95
N LYS A 112 -24.17 3.05 3.05
CA LYS A 112 -25.32 3.87 3.48
C LYS A 112 -26.44 3.99 2.45
N LYS A 113 -26.14 3.82 1.15
CA LYS A 113 -27.14 3.86 0.08
C LYS A 113 -27.86 2.52 -0.08
N PHE A 114 -27.18 1.42 0.25
CA PHE A 114 -27.66 0.05 -0.02
C PHE A 114 -27.90 -0.81 1.22
N GLY A 115 -27.53 -0.33 2.42
CA GLY A 115 -27.84 -0.94 3.72
C GLY A 115 -29.13 -0.41 4.34
#